data_AF-A0A6A4VQB0-F1
#
_entry.id   AF-A0A6A4VQB0-F1
#
_cell.length_a   1.000
_cell.length_b   1.000
_cell.length_c   1.000
_cell.angle_alpha   90.00
_cell.angle_beta   90.00
_cell.angle_gamma   90.00
#
_symmetry.space_group_name_H-M   'P 1'
#
loop_
_entity.id
_entity.type
_entity.pdbx_description
1 polymer ?
#
loop_
_entity_poly.entity_id
_entity_poly.type
_entity_poly.pdbx_seq_one_letter_code
_entity_poly.pdbx_strand_id
1 'polypeptide(L)'
;MKTRHRATLVALLAAAVGCGGFNLDTKHPVILQGPIVGGGVERGQSYFGYSVGLTNAPNAGSWVLVGAPRANSTLGLHDIPSTGAMYKCSLVEGKCEEVITDTTGDEVTRQPPNSYRDYKQGAWIGGAMDANPSAG
;
A
#
# COMPACT_ATOMS: atom_id res chain seq x y z
N MET A 1 -36.96 3.59 -38.17
CA MET A 1 -36.04 2.74 -37.39
C MET A 1 -34.92 3.52 -36.69
N LYS A 2 -34.11 4.33 -37.40
CA LYS A 2 -32.95 5.08 -36.83
C LYS A 2 -33.27 6.01 -35.64
N THR A 3 -34.44 6.67 -35.62
CA THR A 3 -34.85 7.61 -34.57
C THR A 3 -35.19 6.93 -33.25
N ARG A 4 -35.73 5.70 -33.29
CA ARG A 4 -36.03 4.91 -32.08
C ARG A 4 -34.75 4.49 -31.37
N HIS A 5 -33.74 4.02 -32.12
CA HIS A 5 -32.44 3.66 -31.56
C HIS A 5 -31.71 4.85 -30.92
N ARG A 6 -31.82 6.05 -31.50
CA ARG A 6 -31.25 7.27 -30.90
C ARG A 6 -31.92 7.64 -29.58
N ALA A 7 -33.25 7.57 -29.51
CA ALA A 7 -33.98 7.84 -28.28
C ALA A 7 -33.65 6.81 -27.17
N THR A 8 -33.54 5.53 -27.53
CA THR A 8 -33.15 4.48 -26.58
C THR A 8 -31.72 4.68 -26.06
N LEU A 9 -30.78 5.04 -26.94
CA LEU A 9 -29.40 5.31 -26.54
C LEU A 9 -29.29 6.51 -25.59
N VAL A 10 -30.04 7.59 -25.86
CA VAL A 10 -30.09 8.78 -24.99
C VAL A 10 -30.69 8.45 -23.63
N ALA A 11 -31.76 7.66 -23.58
CA ALA A 11 -32.38 7.22 -22.34
C ALA A 11 -31.44 6.33 -21.50
N LEU A 12 -30.70 5.42 -22.14
CA LEU A 12 -29.72 4.56 -21.47
C LEU A 12 -28.53 5.37 -20.93
N LEU A 13 -28.01 6.33 -21.69
CA LEU A 13 -26.95 7.24 -21.24
C LEU A 13 -27.41 8.09 -20.05
N ALA A 14 -28.63 8.62 -20.09
CA ALA A 14 -29.20 9.41 -18.99
C ALA A 14 -29.40 8.58 -17.71
N ALA A 15 -29.85 7.33 -17.84
CA ALA A 15 -29.98 6.40 -16.71
C ALA A 15 -28.61 6.03 -16.11
N ALA A 16 -27.59 5.86 -16.96
CA ALA A 16 -26.24 5.55 -16.51
C ALA A 16 -25.57 6.69 -15.71
N VAL A 17 -25.92 7.95 -16.00
CA VAL A 17 -25.41 9.13 -15.26
C VAL A 17 -25.95 9.17 -13.81
N GLY A 18 -27.08 8.52 -13.52
CA GLY A 18 -27.67 8.43 -12.18
C GLY A 18 -27.16 7.26 -11.32
N CYS A 19 -26.44 6.31 -11.91
CA CYS A 19 -25.86 5.16 -11.20
C CYS A 19 -24.48 5.52 -10.60
N GLY A 20 -24.45 6.44 -9.64
CA GLY A 20 -23.29 6.64 -8.77
C GLY A 20 -23.27 5.65 -7.60
N GLY A 21 -22.10 5.45 -6.97
CA GLY A 21 -22.03 4.73 -5.69
C GLY A 21 -22.88 5.42 -4.63
N PHE A 22 -23.79 4.69 -3.98
CA PHE A 22 -24.83 5.29 -3.13
C PHE A 22 -24.54 5.24 -1.63
N ASN A 23 -23.53 4.48 -1.19
CA ASN A 23 -23.30 4.16 0.21
C ASN A 23 -21.84 4.36 0.69
N LEU A 24 -20.98 5.00 -0.10
CA LEU A 24 -19.65 5.43 0.35
C LEU A 24 -19.73 6.89 0.82
N ASP A 25 -19.30 7.18 2.06
CA ASP A 25 -19.20 8.55 2.56
C ASP A 25 -18.00 9.25 1.90
N THR A 26 -18.29 10.13 0.96
CA THR A 26 -17.30 10.95 0.26
C THR A 26 -17.02 12.28 0.97
N LYS A 27 -17.79 12.63 2.01
CA LYS A 27 -17.65 13.90 2.76
C LYS A 27 -16.68 13.77 3.92
N HIS A 28 -16.62 12.61 4.56
CA HIS A 28 -15.75 12.37 5.74
C HIS A 28 -14.83 11.15 5.56
N PRO A 29 -13.96 11.14 4.53
CA PRO A 29 -13.04 10.03 4.34
C PRO A 29 -11.95 10.02 5.43
N VAL A 30 -11.53 8.81 5.83
CA VAL A 30 -10.29 8.64 6.60
C VAL A 30 -9.11 8.75 5.62
N ILE A 31 -8.32 9.81 5.75
CA ILE A 31 -7.15 10.04 4.89
C ILE A 31 -5.90 9.53 5.60
N LEU A 32 -5.41 8.38 5.14
CA LEU A 32 -4.15 7.82 5.58
C LEU A 32 -3.02 8.38 4.74
N GLN A 33 -1.92 8.68 5.40
CA GLN A 33 -0.97 9.63 4.89
C GLN A 33 0.41 9.14 5.32
N GLY A 34 1.21 8.67 4.37
CA GLY A 34 2.50 8.03 4.67
C GLY A 34 3.44 8.94 5.46
N PRO A 35 4.36 8.40 6.26
CA PRO A 35 5.22 9.24 7.09
C PRO A 35 6.15 10.10 6.22
N ILE A 36 6.51 11.27 6.75
CA ILE A 36 7.63 12.07 6.22
C ILE A 36 8.89 11.40 6.77
N VAL A 37 9.35 10.35 6.11
CA VAL A 37 10.53 9.61 6.55
C VAL A 37 11.78 10.33 6.07
N GLY A 38 12.61 10.76 7.03
CA GLY A 38 13.89 11.40 6.78
C GLY A 38 14.80 10.55 5.91
N GLY A 39 15.72 11.21 5.17
CA GLY A 39 16.60 10.56 4.21
C GLY A 39 16.34 10.93 2.73
N GLY A 40 15.81 12.13 2.46
CA GLY A 40 15.84 12.73 1.12
C GLY A 40 14.80 12.25 0.11
N VAL A 41 13.89 11.35 0.47
CA VAL A 41 12.75 10.95 -0.38
C VAL A 41 11.51 11.70 0.08
N GLU A 42 10.95 12.55 -0.78
CA GLU A 42 9.70 13.24 -0.47
C GLU A 42 8.56 12.22 -0.33
N ARG A 43 7.53 12.59 0.45
CA ARG A 43 6.35 11.74 0.68
C ARG A 43 5.72 11.20 -0.61
N GLY A 44 5.68 11.99 -1.68
CA GLY A 44 5.15 11.57 -2.98
C GLY A 44 6.05 10.58 -3.74
N GLN A 45 7.34 10.56 -3.43
CA GLN A 45 8.33 9.72 -4.11
C GLN A 45 8.44 8.31 -3.51
N SER A 46 7.91 8.09 -2.31
CA SER A 46 7.90 6.77 -1.64
C SER A 46 6.87 5.79 -2.21
N TYR A 47 5.89 6.31 -2.96
CA TYR A 47 4.73 5.57 -3.46
C TYR A 47 3.89 4.95 -2.32
N PHE A 48 3.76 5.64 -1.20
CA PHE A 48 2.85 5.24 -0.15
C PHE A 48 1.43 5.05 -0.69
N GLY A 49 0.85 3.86 -0.48
CA GLY A 49 -0.45 3.49 -1.03
C GLY A 49 -0.36 2.65 -2.31
N TYR A 50 0.85 2.28 -2.76
CA TYR A 50 1.03 1.44 -3.95
C TYR A 50 0.32 0.10 -3.84
N SER A 51 0.36 -0.51 -2.66
CA SER A 51 -0.43 -1.68 -2.30
C SER A 51 -1.10 -1.44 -0.94
N VAL A 52 -2.29 -2.01 -0.74
CA VAL A 52 -3.06 -1.89 0.51
C VAL A 52 -3.70 -3.22 0.89
N GLY A 53 -3.73 -3.51 2.18
CA GLY A 53 -4.38 -4.70 2.75
C GLY A 53 -5.15 -4.36 4.01
N LEU A 54 -6.28 -5.03 4.24
CA LEU A 54 -7.06 -4.87 5.47
C LEU A 54 -6.75 -6.01 6.42
N THR A 55 -6.50 -5.67 7.68
CA THR A 55 -6.31 -6.67 8.73
C THR A 55 -7.08 -6.29 9.98
N ASN A 56 -7.45 -7.29 10.76
CA ASN A 56 -8.08 -7.13 12.06
C ASN A 56 -7.44 -8.17 12.98
N ALA A 57 -7.06 -7.74 14.18
CA ALA A 57 -6.60 -8.65 15.21
C ALA A 57 -7.54 -8.58 16.43
N PRO A 58 -7.87 -9.73 17.05
CA PRO A 58 -8.61 -9.74 18.31
C PRO A 58 -7.90 -8.84 19.32
N ASN A 59 -8.63 -7.87 19.88
CA ASN A 59 -8.16 -6.89 20.88
C ASN A 59 -7.18 -5.80 20.40
N ALA A 60 -6.70 -5.82 19.15
CA ALA A 60 -5.83 -4.75 18.64
C ALA A 60 -6.52 -3.80 17.63
N GLY A 61 -7.73 -4.15 17.18
CA GLY A 61 -8.53 -3.31 16.28
C GLY A 61 -8.30 -3.59 14.79
N SER A 62 -8.93 -2.77 13.94
CA SER A 62 -8.81 -2.83 12.49
C SER A 62 -7.72 -1.89 11.98
N TRP A 63 -6.83 -2.44 11.15
CA TRP A 63 -5.68 -1.74 10.61
C TRP A 63 -5.67 -1.83 9.09
N VAL A 64 -5.10 -0.81 8.45
CA VAL A 64 -4.74 -0.85 7.04
C VAL A 64 -3.25 -1.06 6.95
N LEU A 65 -2.83 -2.11 6.27
CA LEU A 65 -1.44 -2.26 5.83
C LEU A 65 -1.26 -1.47 4.53
N VAL A 66 -0.19 -0.68 4.46
CA VAL A 66 0.10 0.17 3.30
C VAL A 66 1.55 -0.03 2.87
N GLY A 67 1.74 -0.38 1.59
CA GLY A 67 3.05 -0.51 0.98
C GLY A 67 3.55 0.80 0.39
N ALA A 68 4.86 1.05 0.51
CA ALA A 68 5.57 2.17 -0.07
C ALA A 68 6.88 1.68 -0.69
N PRO A 69 6.85 1.09 -1.90
CA PRO A 69 7.99 0.37 -2.50
C PRO A 69 9.23 1.21 -2.78
N ARG A 70 9.11 2.54 -2.74
CA ARG A 70 10.24 3.45 -2.94
C ARG A 70 10.66 4.20 -1.68
N ALA A 71 10.05 3.89 -0.54
CA ALA A 71 10.46 4.43 0.75
C ALA A 71 11.87 3.94 1.12
N ASN A 72 12.57 4.75 1.92
CA ASN A 72 13.70 4.25 2.70
C ASN A 72 13.13 3.68 4.01
N SER A 73 13.48 2.43 4.34
CA SER A 73 13.17 1.89 5.67
C SER A 73 13.92 2.70 6.72
N THR A 74 13.26 3.04 7.84
CA THR A 74 13.89 3.80 8.93
C THR A 74 14.16 2.96 10.18
N LEU A 75 13.59 1.75 10.24
CA LEU A 75 13.75 0.86 11.39
C LEU A 75 14.58 -0.39 11.07
N GLY A 76 14.44 -0.94 9.86
CA GLY A 76 15.07 -2.19 9.47
C GLY A 76 16.31 -1.97 8.62
N LEU A 77 16.10 -1.67 7.35
CA LEU A 77 17.14 -1.55 6.32
C LEU A 77 17.63 -0.11 6.16
N HIS A 78 17.85 0.60 7.27
CA HIS A 78 18.11 2.05 7.29
C HIS A 78 19.36 2.51 6.52
N ASP A 79 20.35 1.63 6.35
CA ASP A 79 21.57 1.90 5.59
C ASP A 79 21.44 1.62 4.08
N ILE A 80 20.33 1.02 3.64
CA ILE A 80 20.10 0.67 2.23
C ILE A 80 19.03 1.58 1.64
N PRO A 81 19.37 2.42 0.66
CA PRO A 81 18.42 3.37 0.09
C PRO A 81 17.35 2.66 -0.74
N SER A 82 16.13 3.20 -0.69
CA SER A 82 15.00 2.82 -1.55
C SER A 82 14.69 1.32 -1.54
N THR A 83 14.86 0.66 -0.39
CA THR A 83 14.47 -0.75 -0.20
C THR A 83 12.98 -0.97 -0.38
N GLY A 84 12.19 0.07 -0.11
CA GLY A 84 10.77 -0.02 0.16
C GLY A 84 10.51 -0.24 1.66
N ALA A 85 9.28 0.07 2.06
CA ALA A 85 8.80 -0.11 3.43
C ALA A 85 7.31 -0.44 3.44
N MET A 86 6.87 -1.05 4.55
CA MET A 86 5.46 -1.33 4.83
C MET A 86 5.05 -0.57 6.09
N TYR A 87 3.79 -0.14 6.13
CA TYR A 87 3.24 0.60 7.26
C TYR A 87 1.94 -0.06 7.72
N LYS A 88 1.70 -0.08 9.04
CA LYS A 88 0.39 -0.37 9.62
C LYS A 88 -0.26 0.95 10.03
N CYS A 89 -1.50 1.17 9.65
CA CYS A 89 -2.23 2.40 9.90
C CYS A 89 -3.50 2.15 10.70
N SER A 90 -3.66 2.85 11.82
CA SER A 90 -4.89 2.77 12.63
C SER A 90 -6.02 3.48 11.91
N LEU A 91 -7.15 2.80 11.73
CA LEU A 91 -8.37 3.42 11.21
C LEU A 91 -9.04 4.37 12.22
N VAL A 92 -8.69 4.25 13.50
CA VAL A 92 -9.25 5.09 14.57
C VAL A 92 -8.42 6.36 14.75
N GLU A 93 -7.09 6.22 14.82
CA GLU A 93 -6.20 7.35 15.08
C GLU A 93 -5.69 8.03 13.81
N GLY A 94 -5.81 7.39 12.64
CA GLY A 94 -5.26 7.88 11.37
C GLY A 94 -3.73 7.88 11.31
N LYS A 95 -3.05 7.30 12.30
CA LYS A 95 -1.58 7.23 12.39
C LYS A 95 -1.04 5.97 11.72
N CYS A 96 0.10 6.10 11.06
CA CYS A 96 0.81 5.02 10.40
C CYS A 96 2.19 4.81 11.02
N GLU A 97 2.55 3.56 11.28
CA GLU A 97 3.84 3.14 11.84
C GLU A 97 4.51 2.15 10.89
N GLU A 98 5.83 2.24 10.72
CA GLU A 98 6.58 1.29 9.89
C GLU A 98 6.55 -0.12 10.51
N VAL A 99 6.40 -1.13 9.66
CA VAL A 99 6.51 -2.54 10.02
C VAL A 99 7.92 -3.01 9.71
N ILE A 100 8.60 -3.55 10.71
CA ILE A 100 9.94 -4.14 10.54
C ILE A 100 9.78 -5.48 9.81
N THR A 101 10.15 -5.53 8.54
CA THR A 101 10.14 -6.76 7.73
C THR A 101 11.47 -7.49 7.76
N ASP A 102 12.57 -6.73 7.84
CA ASP A 102 13.93 -7.22 7.80
C ASP A 102 14.85 -6.19 8.45
N THR A 103 15.80 -6.63 9.26
CA THR A 103 16.81 -5.79 9.93
C THR A 103 18.23 -6.08 9.43
N THR A 104 18.37 -7.04 8.50
CA THR A 104 19.65 -7.47 7.95
C THR A 104 19.91 -6.77 6.63
N GLY A 105 21.09 -6.20 6.43
CA GLY A 105 21.47 -5.60 5.15
C GLY A 105 21.65 -6.62 4.02
N ASP A 106 22.45 -6.29 3.01
CA ASP A 106 22.81 -7.24 1.95
C ASP A 106 23.61 -8.42 2.54
N GLU A 107 23.00 -9.62 2.57
CA GLU A 107 23.64 -10.83 3.09
C GLU A 107 24.40 -11.57 1.98
N VAL A 108 25.43 -12.33 2.37
CA VAL A 108 26.19 -13.20 1.47
C VAL A 108 26.16 -14.63 2.00
N THR A 109 25.38 -15.49 1.35
CA THR A 109 25.35 -16.92 1.67
C THR A 109 26.34 -17.66 0.77
N ARG A 110 27.29 -18.39 1.38
CA ARG A 110 28.27 -19.21 0.65
C ARG A 110 27.92 -20.68 0.82
N GLN A 111 27.60 -21.36 -0.27
CA GLN A 111 27.30 -22.79 -0.27
C GLN A 111 28.03 -23.45 -1.46
N PRO A 112 29.28 -23.92 -1.27
CA PRO A 112 30.10 -24.47 -2.35
C PRO A 112 29.33 -25.51 -3.20
N PRO A 113 29.37 -25.43 -4.54
CA PRO A 113 30.21 -24.54 -5.36
C PRO A 113 29.65 -23.11 -5.58
N ASN A 114 28.49 -22.79 -5.01
CA ASN A 114 27.76 -21.55 -5.27
C ASN A 114 27.95 -20.50 -4.16
N SER A 115 27.69 -19.25 -4.51
CA SER A 115 27.54 -18.16 -3.55
C SER A 115 26.44 -17.22 -4.01
N TYR A 116 25.63 -16.76 -3.07
CA TYR A 116 24.49 -15.89 -3.28
C TYR A 116 24.72 -14.60 -2.51
N ARG A 117 24.34 -13.48 -3.10
CA ARG A 117 24.35 -12.16 -2.46
C ARG A 117 22.99 -11.52 -2.69
N ASP A 118 22.42 -11.01 -1.61
CA ASP A 118 21.20 -10.22 -1.69
C ASP A 118 21.52 -8.80 -2.13
N TYR A 119 20.65 -8.23 -2.96
CA TYR A 119 20.67 -6.81 -3.32
C TYR A 119 19.32 -6.22 -2.91
N LYS A 120 19.31 -5.53 -1.76
CA LYS A 120 18.06 -4.99 -1.20
C LYS A 120 17.77 -3.56 -1.67
N GLN A 121 18.77 -2.87 -2.24
CA GLN A 121 18.56 -1.56 -2.86
C GLN A 121 17.58 -1.69 -4.03
N GLY A 122 16.47 -0.93 -3.98
CA GLY A 122 15.45 -0.99 -5.03
C GLY A 122 14.70 -2.32 -5.07
N ALA A 123 14.64 -3.07 -3.96
CA ALA A 123 13.94 -4.35 -3.88
C ALA A 123 12.40 -4.24 -3.97
N TRP A 124 11.85 -3.01 -3.87
CA TRP A 124 10.41 -2.77 -3.95
C TRP A 124 9.60 -3.48 -2.85
N ILE A 125 10.12 -3.52 -1.62
CA ILE A 125 9.39 -4.05 -0.47
C ILE A 125 8.10 -3.25 -0.25
N GLY A 126 6.95 -3.94 -0.18
CA GLY A 126 5.63 -3.30 -0.19
C GLY A 126 5.07 -3.01 -1.61
N GLY A 127 5.73 -3.51 -2.66
CA GLY A 127 5.21 -3.47 -4.04
C GLY A 127 3.96 -4.36 -4.23
N ALA A 128 3.82 -5.40 -3.42
CA ALA A 128 2.61 -6.21 -3.35
C ALA A 128 2.41 -6.69 -1.92
N MET A 129 1.16 -6.81 -1.50
CA MET A 129 0.80 -7.29 -0.17
C MET A 129 -0.52 -8.06 -0.23
N ASP A 130 -0.63 -9.05 0.63
CA ASP A 130 -1.88 -9.71 0.96
C ASP A 130 -1.95 -9.85 2.49
N ALA A 131 -3.15 -9.76 3.04
CA ALA A 131 -3.37 -9.82 4.47
C ALA A 131 -4.47 -10.85 4.75
N ASN A 132 -4.12 -11.92 5.46
CA ASN A 132 -5.08 -12.89 5.94
C ASN A 132 -5.33 -12.68 7.44
N PRO A 133 -6.49 -12.16 7.86
CA PRO A 133 -6.83 -11.94 9.27
C PRO A 133 -7.03 -13.25 10.05
N SER A 134 -7.12 -14.39 9.37
CA SER A 134 -7.51 -15.68 9.94
C SER A 134 -6.35 -16.51 10.51
N ALA A 135 -5.11 -16.03 10.38
CA ALA A 135 -3.92 -16.74 10.84
C ALA A 135 -3.59 -16.40 12.32
N GLY A 136 -4.54 -16.71 13.21
CA GLY A 136 -4.38 -16.65 14.66
C GLY A 136 -4.65 -18.00 15.29
#